data_AF-A0AAU2X0I5-F1
#
_entry.id   AF-A0AAU2X0I5-F1
#
_cell.length_a   1.000
_cell.length_b   1.000
_cell.length_c   1.000
_cell.angle_alpha   90.00
_cell.angle_beta   90.00
_cell.angle_gamma   90.00
#
_symmetry.space_group_name_H-M   'P 1'
#
loop_
_entity.id
_entity.type
_entity.pdbx_description
1 polymer ?
#
loop_
_entity_poly.entity_id
_entity_poly.type
_entity_poly.pdbx_seq_one_letter_code
_entity_poly.pdbx_strand_id
1 'polypeptide(L)'
;MTLHVFCGPSLSAERVRELAPGAALHPPVAHGDLLRLGAAPGDLVLIIDGYWHHRAAVRHKEILMLLDDGVTVAGAASMGALRAAELHCFGMIGFGKVWEGYKSGQLDADDEVAVLHTLENQIVTEALVNLRAAIRGAAADGHISDDEAVKLVEVARSLPFTHRTWADLRHEAAAIGLAEPAAHVDEWHRTNHYNVKQRDAESALRWAVRLVARGTTSHGRACGSDSHETSYTMVWRAVFAPAGHPAAPAVPLTALMHHQQLYDRTFPGRWRDRVLAAIARAAGSDAQDIDKAAVLAAASQGLYADDLTPEQREFWLTEKEMRTLGSNEMLRRILVRSATWDTAWDVWPRTLKDAAGLLVNTSATAAAVGTALECNAAVAAVRRGYTVDNLARGRVEEHLMDRWALPMTVSSRERDAAARDRGFRDWANATASARVFYLGEKNRARKAAILEPLVLAHGTLPDRRPVDC
;
A
#
# COMPACT_ATOMS: atom_id res chain seq x y z
N MET A 1 15.81 13.26 10.83
CA MET A 1 14.46 13.83 10.84
C MET A 1 14.21 14.50 9.49
N THR A 2 13.49 13.80 8.64
CA THR A 2 12.98 14.28 7.37
C THR A 2 11.52 14.74 7.57
N LEU A 3 11.15 15.85 6.93
CA LEU A 3 9.76 16.32 6.87
C LEU A 3 9.13 15.87 5.56
N HIS A 4 8.19 14.94 5.61
CA HIS A 4 7.41 14.52 4.45
C HIS A 4 6.07 15.25 4.45
N VAL A 5 5.70 15.87 3.33
CA VAL A 5 4.45 16.64 3.20
C VAL A 5 3.62 16.07 2.05
N PHE A 6 2.44 15.52 2.33
CA PHE A 6 1.48 15.05 1.33
C PHE A 6 0.44 16.15 1.06
N CYS A 7 0.49 16.76 -0.13
CA CYS A 7 -0.26 17.98 -0.41
C CYS A 7 -0.74 18.07 -1.87
N GLY A 8 -1.89 18.74 -2.05
CA GLY A 8 -2.57 19.01 -3.32
C GLY A 8 -4.06 18.65 -3.23
N PRO A 9 -5.02 19.53 -3.53
CA PRO A 9 -4.88 20.88 -4.07
C PRO A 9 -4.95 22.00 -3.02
N SER A 10 -5.03 21.69 -1.71
CA SER A 10 -5.28 22.72 -0.68
C SER A 10 -4.16 23.77 -0.55
N LEU A 11 -2.95 23.41 -0.98
CA LEU A 11 -1.79 24.29 -1.10
C LEU A 11 -1.01 23.94 -2.38
N SER A 12 -0.50 24.94 -3.09
CA SER A 12 0.35 24.71 -4.26
C SER A 12 1.72 24.19 -3.86
N ALA A 13 2.35 23.43 -4.76
CA ALA A 13 3.69 22.92 -4.55
C ALA A 13 4.72 24.06 -4.36
N GLU A 14 4.55 25.16 -5.08
CA GLU A 14 5.36 26.38 -4.97
C GLU A 14 5.26 26.94 -3.55
N ARG A 15 4.04 27.07 -3.03
CA ARG A 15 3.81 27.60 -1.69
C ARG A 15 4.37 26.70 -0.59
N VAL A 16 4.30 25.38 -0.76
CA VAL A 16 4.96 24.44 0.16
C VAL A 16 6.48 24.62 0.14
N ARG A 17 7.09 24.74 -1.04
CA ARG A 17 8.54 24.97 -1.17
C ARG A 17 8.99 26.30 -0.57
N GLU A 18 8.16 27.35 -0.69
CA GLU A 18 8.42 28.65 -0.04
C GLU A 18 8.45 28.53 1.48
N LEU A 19 7.46 27.84 2.07
CA LEU A 19 7.30 27.76 3.52
C LEU A 19 8.21 26.69 4.15
N ALA A 20 8.54 25.63 3.41
CA ALA A 20 9.29 24.47 3.87
C ALA A 20 10.27 23.96 2.80
N PRO A 21 11.34 24.73 2.49
CA PRO A 21 12.25 24.39 1.39
C PRO A 21 13.01 23.07 1.58
N GLY A 22 13.18 22.62 2.83
CA GLY A 22 13.82 21.35 3.17
C GLY A 22 12.86 20.14 3.28
N ALA A 23 11.57 20.33 2.98
CA ALA A 23 10.59 19.23 3.06
C ALA A 23 10.63 18.35 1.81
N ALA A 24 10.48 17.04 2.01
CA ALA A 24 10.16 16.10 0.96
C ALA A 24 8.67 16.22 0.61
N LEU A 25 8.37 16.90 -0.51
CA LEU A 25 7.01 17.08 -1.00
C LEU A 25 6.54 15.85 -1.79
N HIS A 26 5.35 15.36 -1.44
CA HIS A 26 4.65 14.23 -2.06
C HIS A 26 3.31 14.70 -2.62
N PRO A 27 2.76 14.01 -3.64
CA PRO A 27 1.38 14.20 -4.06
C PRO A 27 0.40 13.93 -2.89
N PRO A 28 -0.91 14.18 -3.09
CA PRO A 28 -1.92 13.84 -2.09
C PRO A 28 -1.84 12.36 -1.72
N VAL A 29 -1.98 12.05 -0.43
CA VAL A 29 -1.78 10.69 0.07
C VAL A 29 -2.83 9.73 -0.50
N ALA A 30 -2.40 8.58 -1.02
CA ALA A 30 -3.27 7.45 -1.36
C ALA A 30 -2.91 6.21 -0.53
N HIS A 31 -3.76 5.18 -0.67
CA HIS A 31 -3.53 3.88 -0.08
C HIS A 31 -2.14 3.30 -0.44
N GLY A 32 -1.40 2.91 0.59
CA GLY A 32 -0.07 2.31 0.51
C GLY A 32 1.08 3.32 0.48
N ASP A 33 0.82 4.61 0.27
CA ASP A 33 1.88 5.61 0.11
C ASP A 33 2.67 5.84 1.39
N LEU A 34 1.98 5.84 2.54
CA LEU A 34 2.63 5.99 3.84
C LEU A 34 3.57 4.82 4.14
N LEU A 35 3.21 3.60 3.72
CA LEU A 35 4.05 2.42 3.89
C LEU A 35 5.23 2.39 2.92
N ARG A 36 5.02 2.81 1.66
CA ARG A 36 6.09 2.93 0.67
C ARG A 36 7.14 3.97 1.03
N LEU A 37 6.74 4.97 1.84
CA LEU A 37 7.59 6.09 2.23
C LEU A 37 8.91 5.65 2.86
N GLY A 38 8.89 4.53 3.61
CA GLY A 38 10.06 4.06 4.35
C GLY A 38 10.55 5.08 5.39
N ALA A 39 9.62 5.83 6.00
CA ALA A 39 9.93 6.82 7.03
C ALA A 39 10.63 6.15 8.22
N ALA A 40 11.67 6.78 8.73
CA ALA A 40 12.45 6.28 9.86
C ALA A 40 11.89 6.81 11.19
N PRO A 41 12.14 6.12 12.32
CA PRO A 41 11.84 6.67 13.63
C PRO A 41 12.42 8.08 13.80
N GLY A 42 11.59 9.02 14.27
CA GLY A 42 11.95 10.42 14.41
C GLY A 42 11.77 11.29 13.16
N ASP A 43 11.29 10.74 12.03
CA ASP A 43 10.79 11.54 10.91
C ASP A 43 9.42 12.14 11.22
N LEU A 44 9.01 13.14 10.43
CA LEU A 44 7.70 13.76 10.52
C LEU A 44 6.95 13.64 9.20
N VAL A 45 5.72 13.16 9.27
CA VAL A 45 4.79 13.08 8.14
C VAL A 45 3.61 14.02 8.38
N LEU A 46 3.50 15.05 7.54
CA LEU A 46 2.37 15.98 7.52
C LEU A 46 1.45 15.63 6.35
N ILE A 47 0.21 15.23 6.68
CA ILE A 47 -0.85 14.96 5.71
C ILE A 47 -1.74 16.20 5.61
N ILE A 48 -1.79 16.82 4.43
CA ILE A 48 -2.72 17.93 4.15
C ILE A 48 -3.88 17.37 3.33
N ASP A 49 -3.53 16.78 2.19
CA ASP A 49 -4.50 16.26 1.23
C ASP A 49 -4.32 14.77 0.97
N GLY A 50 -5.41 14.14 0.56
CA GLY A 50 -5.41 12.74 0.13
C GLY A 50 -6.45 12.50 -0.94
N TYR A 51 -6.23 11.46 -1.75
CA TYR A 51 -7.14 11.09 -2.81
C TYR A 51 -8.36 10.35 -2.27
N TRP A 52 -9.52 10.64 -2.83
CA TRP A 52 -10.79 9.99 -2.52
C TRP A 52 -11.59 9.75 -3.81
N HIS A 53 -12.52 8.80 -3.79
CA HIS A 53 -13.39 8.40 -4.90
C HIS A 53 -12.69 7.67 -6.07
N HIS A 54 -11.72 8.29 -6.74
CA HIS A 54 -11.05 7.74 -7.93
C HIS A 54 -9.77 6.95 -7.62
N ARG A 55 -9.26 7.08 -6.40
CA ARG A 55 -8.21 6.23 -5.82
C ARG A 55 -8.62 5.86 -4.39
N ALA A 56 -8.14 4.70 -3.94
CA ALA A 56 -8.35 4.29 -2.56
C ALA A 56 -7.66 5.27 -1.60
N ALA A 57 -8.43 5.80 -0.64
CA ALA A 57 -7.93 6.73 0.36
C ALA A 57 -6.94 6.05 1.31
N VAL A 58 -6.08 6.87 1.94
CA VAL A 58 -5.19 6.39 2.99
C VAL A 58 -5.98 5.74 4.12
N ARG A 59 -5.50 4.58 4.58
CA ARG A 59 -6.14 3.81 5.64
C ARG A 59 -5.62 4.26 7.00
N HIS A 60 -6.49 4.25 8.01
CA HIS A 60 -6.11 4.49 9.41
C HIS A 60 -4.96 3.61 9.87
N LYS A 61 -4.97 2.33 9.46
CA LYS A 61 -3.92 1.37 9.82
C LYS A 61 -2.53 1.76 9.31
N GLU A 62 -2.42 2.48 8.19
CA GLU A 62 -1.12 2.95 7.71
C GLU A 62 -0.56 4.06 8.61
N ILE A 63 -1.43 4.96 9.08
CA ILE A 63 -1.04 6.02 10.01
C ILE A 63 -0.67 5.43 11.37
N LEU A 64 -1.47 4.49 11.88
CA LEU A 64 -1.18 3.79 13.14
C LEU A 64 0.17 3.07 13.09
N MET A 65 0.47 2.37 11.98
CA MET A 65 1.77 1.72 11.78
C MET A 65 2.94 2.72 11.78
N LEU A 66 2.80 3.90 11.19
CA LEU A 66 3.84 4.93 11.26
C LEU A 66 4.03 5.46 12.69
N LEU A 67 2.93 5.68 13.42
CA LEU A 67 2.98 6.11 14.82
C LEU A 67 3.70 5.07 15.68
N ASP A 68 3.40 3.78 15.49
CA ASP A 68 4.05 2.66 16.19
C ASP A 68 5.54 2.54 15.84
N ASP A 69 5.91 2.86 14.59
CA ASP A 69 7.31 2.91 14.12
C ASP A 69 8.08 4.15 14.65
N GLY A 70 7.47 4.98 15.51
CA GLY A 70 8.11 6.16 16.11
C GLY A 70 8.17 7.38 15.17
N VAL A 71 7.35 7.41 14.13
CA VAL A 71 7.21 8.56 13.23
C VAL A 71 6.18 9.54 13.80
N THR A 72 6.49 10.83 13.79
CA THR A 72 5.50 11.87 14.15
C THR A 72 4.55 12.06 12.99
N VAL A 73 3.25 11.80 13.18
CA VAL A 73 2.25 12.03 12.13
C VAL A 73 1.32 13.18 12.51
N ALA A 74 1.16 14.14 11.59
CA ALA A 74 0.30 15.30 11.75
C ALA A 74 -0.68 15.44 10.57
N GLY A 75 -1.83 16.07 10.80
CA GLY A 75 -2.87 16.26 9.79
C GLY A 75 -3.56 17.63 9.86
N ALA A 76 -3.90 18.19 8.70
CA ALA A 76 -4.60 19.48 8.59
C ALA A 76 -5.48 19.57 7.32
N ALA A 77 -6.31 20.62 7.25
CA ALA A 77 -7.05 21.13 6.09
C ALA A 77 -8.07 20.22 5.37
N SER A 78 -7.66 19.05 4.88
CA SER A 78 -8.54 18.16 4.09
C SER A 78 -8.57 16.77 4.72
N MET A 79 -8.26 15.72 3.96
CA MET A 79 -8.16 14.35 4.46
C MET A 79 -7.23 14.23 5.67
N GLY A 80 -6.19 15.09 5.75
CA GLY A 80 -5.32 15.17 6.92
C GLY A 80 -6.05 15.55 8.21
N ALA A 81 -6.89 16.59 8.18
CA ALA A 81 -7.67 17.01 9.33
C ALA A 81 -8.67 15.94 9.78
N LEU A 82 -9.36 15.29 8.83
CA LEU A 82 -10.28 14.20 9.10
C LEU A 82 -9.55 13.04 9.80
N ARG A 83 -8.45 12.56 9.23
CA ARG A 83 -7.65 11.47 9.81
C ARG A 83 -7.07 11.84 11.18
N ALA A 84 -6.63 13.08 11.37
CA ALA A 84 -6.18 13.56 12.67
C ALA A 84 -7.30 13.58 13.70
N ALA A 85 -8.54 13.93 13.33
CA ALA A 85 -9.66 13.91 14.26
C ALA A 85 -10.00 12.47 14.70
N GLU A 86 -9.97 11.52 13.77
CA GLU A 86 -10.22 10.10 14.04
C GLU A 86 -9.09 9.44 14.85
N LEU A 87 -7.84 9.88 14.65
CA LEU A 87 -6.65 9.22 15.22
C LEU A 87 -5.95 10.01 16.32
N HIS A 88 -6.49 11.14 16.78
CA HIS A 88 -5.86 11.95 17.82
C HIS A 88 -5.66 11.18 19.14
N CYS A 89 -6.59 10.29 19.50
CA CYS A 89 -6.49 9.46 20.69
C CYS A 89 -5.38 8.40 20.59
N PHE A 90 -4.89 8.11 19.38
CA PHE A 90 -3.77 7.22 19.10
C PHE A 90 -2.44 7.96 18.90
N GLY A 91 -2.42 9.29 19.03
CA GLY A 91 -1.20 10.10 18.97
C GLY A 91 -0.98 10.90 17.68
N MET A 92 -1.88 10.82 16.70
CA MET A 92 -1.82 11.71 15.53
C MET A 92 -2.11 13.16 15.94
N ILE A 93 -1.32 14.12 15.45
CA ILE A 93 -1.46 15.52 15.81
C ILE A 93 -2.37 16.22 14.79
N GLY A 94 -3.41 16.91 15.24
CA GLY A 94 -4.29 17.67 14.36
C GLY A 94 -4.09 19.17 14.45
N PHE A 95 -4.33 19.87 13.33
CA PHE A 95 -4.17 21.32 13.23
C PHE A 95 -5.33 21.99 12.53
N GLY A 96 -5.65 23.19 13.02
CA GLY A 96 -6.52 24.13 12.35
C GLY A 96 -8.01 23.91 12.60
N LYS A 97 -8.81 24.81 12.05
CA LYS A 97 -10.26 24.87 12.28
C LYS A 97 -10.98 23.65 11.73
N VAL A 98 -10.52 23.08 10.61
CA VAL A 98 -11.16 21.89 10.03
C VAL A 98 -11.00 20.68 10.95
N TRP A 99 -9.80 20.49 11.53
CA TRP A 99 -9.58 19.42 12.51
C TRP A 99 -10.39 19.64 13.78
N GLU A 100 -10.41 20.87 14.32
CA GLU A 100 -11.24 21.22 15.49
C GLU A 100 -12.73 20.95 15.23
N GLY A 101 -13.20 21.27 14.02
CA GLY A 101 -14.57 21.01 13.57
C GLY A 101 -14.92 19.53 13.60
N TYR A 102 -14.08 18.67 13.01
CA TYR A 102 -14.29 17.22 13.07
C TYR A 102 -14.17 16.66 14.49
N LYS A 103 -13.15 17.08 15.25
CA LYS A 103 -12.91 16.58 16.61
C LYS A 103 -14.06 16.92 17.56
N SER A 104 -14.68 18.10 17.40
CA SER A 104 -15.82 18.53 18.21
C SER A 104 -17.16 17.96 17.73
N GLY A 105 -17.20 17.30 16.56
CA GLY A 105 -18.43 16.86 15.91
C GLY A 105 -19.25 17.97 15.26
N GLN A 106 -18.70 19.19 15.15
CA GLN A 106 -19.33 20.27 14.37
C GLN A 106 -19.33 19.94 12.87
N LEU A 107 -18.30 19.23 12.40
CA LEU A 107 -18.23 18.64 11.08
C LEU A 107 -18.38 17.13 11.25
N ASP A 108 -19.33 16.52 10.54
CA ASP A 108 -19.63 15.08 10.63
C ASP A 108 -19.66 14.38 9.26
N ALA A 109 -19.65 15.14 8.16
CA ALA A 109 -19.64 14.60 6.81
C ALA A 109 -18.24 14.62 6.16
N ASP A 110 -17.90 13.53 5.48
CA ASP A 110 -16.62 13.37 4.77
C ASP A 110 -16.44 14.39 3.64
N ASP A 111 -17.54 14.80 3.01
CA ASP A 111 -17.53 15.70 1.87
C ASP A 111 -17.40 17.19 2.26
N GLU A 112 -17.35 17.52 3.56
CA GLU A 112 -17.09 18.88 4.05
C GLU A 112 -15.79 19.47 3.47
N VAL A 113 -14.79 18.61 3.27
CA VAL A 113 -13.46 18.97 2.76
C VAL A 113 -13.20 18.58 1.31
N ALA A 114 -14.14 17.86 0.68
CA ALA A 114 -13.99 17.32 -0.66
C ALA A 114 -14.07 18.41 -1.73
N VAL A 115 -13.25 18.28 -2.76
CA VAL A 115 -13.23 19.17 -3.94
C VAL A 115 -12.97 18.33 -5.19
N LEU A 116 -13.54 18.76 -6.31
CA LEU A 116 -13.13 18.27 -7.62
C LEU A 116 -11.89 19.04 -8.06
N HIS A 117 -10.88 18.33 -8.57
CA HIS A 117 -9.66 18.96 -9.08
C HIS A 117 -9.11 18.23 -10.31
N THR A 118 -8.31 18.93 -11.11
CA THR A 118 -7.62 18.34 -12.26
C THR A 118 -6.45 17.46 -11.82
N LEU A 119 -5.81 16.76 -12.77
CA LEU A 119 -4.60 15.99 -12.50
C LEU A 119 -3.42 16.87 -12.06
N GLU A 120 -3.44 18.15 -12.47
CA GLU A 120 -2.50 19.20 -12.09
C GLU A 120 -2.89 19.87 -10.76
N ASN A 121 -3.84 19.30 -10.01
CA ASN A 121 -4.35 19.81 -8.74
C ASN A 121 -5.01 21.20 -8.84
N GLN A 122 -5.56 21.56 -10.00
CA GLN A 122 -6.37 22.78 -10.12
C GLN A 122 -7.78 22.53 -9.58
N ILE A 123 -8.21 23.31 -8.60
CA ILE A 123 -9.53 23.18 -7.98
C ILE A 123 -10.63 23.63 -8.94
N VAL A 124 -11.67 22.82 -9.09
CA VAL A 124 -12.85 23.07 -9.94
C VAL A 124 -14.09 23.39 -9.11
N THR A 125 -14.23 22.79 -7.92
CA THR A 125 -15.32 23.04 -6.97
C THR A 125 -14.81 23.46 -5.60
N GLU A 126 -15.64 24.12 -4.81
CA GLU A 126 -15.30 24.64 -3.49
C GLU A 126 -15.63 23.63 -2.38
N ALA A 127 -14.78 23.61 -1.35
CA ALA A 127 -15.04 22.81 -0.15
C ALA A 127 -16.16 23.45 0.68
N LEU A 128 -17.03 22.65 1.28
CA LEU A 128 -18.14 23.18 2.09
C LEU A 128 -17.63 23.98 3.29
N VAL A 129 -16.51 23.58 3.91
CA VAL A 129 -15.87 24.36 4.98
C VAL A 129 -15.45 25.77 4.55
N ASN A 130 -15.06 25.95 3.28
CA ASN A 130 -14.70 27.25 2.72
C ASN A 130 -15.95 28.08 2.45
N LEU A 131 -17.01 27.47 1.88
CA LEU A 131 -18.31 28.15 1.70
C LEU A 131 -18.88 28.61 3.04
N ARG A 132 -18.87 27.75 4.08
CA ARG A 132 -19.28 28.10 5.44
C ARG A 132 -18.49 29.29 5.98
N ALA A 133 -17.18 29.32 5.77
CA ALA A 133 -16.32 30.40 6.23
C ALA A 133 -16.63 31.72 5.53
N ALA A 134 -16.88 31.70 4.22
CA ALA A 134 -17.25 32.88 3.46
C ALA A 134 -18.64 33.41 3.85
N ILE A 135 -19.64 32.53 3.95
CA ILE A 135 -21.00 32.91 4.35
C ILE A 135 -20.99 33.52 5.77
N ARG A 136 -20.30 32.89 6.72
CA ARG A 136 -20.17 33.42 8.10
C ARG A 136 -19.38 34.72 8.14
N GLY A 137 -18.35 34.87 7.29
CA GLY A 137 -17.59 36.11 7.18
C GLY A 137 -18.45 37.28 6.69
N ALA A 138 -19.22 37.06 5.63
CA ALA A 138 -20.16 38.04 5.10
C ALA A 138 -21.22 38.44 6.13
N ALA A 139 -21.74 37.49 6.91
CA ALA A 139 -22.68 37.79 8.00
C ALA A 139 -22.03 38.62 9.12
N ALA A 140 -20.82 38.25 9.54
CA ALA A 140 -20.07 38.97 10.58
C ALA A 140 -19.74 40.42 10.18
N ASP A 141 -19.52 40.65 8.89
CA ASP A 141 -19.26 41.98 8.33
C ASP A 141 -20.56 42.75 7.98
N GLY A 142 -21.73 42.16 8.23
CA GLY A 142 -23.04 42.81 8.08
C GLY A 142 -23.61 42.86 6.66
N HIS A 143 -23.06 42.07 5.72
CA HIS A 143 -23.57 41.99 4.34
C HIS A 143 -24.85 41.16 4.20
N ILE A 144 -25.06 40.22 5.13
CA ILE A 144 -26.26 39.39 5.25
C ILE A 144 -26.59 39.20 6.74
N SER A 145 -27.82 38.81 7.04
CA SER A 145 -28.26 38.43 8.39
C SER A 145 -27.82 37.00 8.76
N ASP A 146 -27.81 36.70 10.06
CA ASP A 146 -27.51 35.35 10.56
C ASP A 146 -28.50 34.29 10.06
N ASP A 147 -29.78 34.64 9.90
CA ASP A 147 -30.81 33.74 9.38
C ASP A 147 -30.58 33.40 7.89
N GLU A 148 -30.19 34.40 7.09
CA GLU A 148 -29.79 34.19 5.69
C GLU A 148 -28.53 33.33 5.60
N ALA A 149 -27.56 33.55 6.49
CA ALA A 149 -26.33 32.77 6.55
C ALA A 149 -26.59 31.29 6.83
N VAL A 150 -27.47 30.98 7.79
CA VAL A 150 -27.90 29.61 8.10
C VAL A 150 -28.53 28.96 6.88
N LYS A 151 -29.47 29.64 6.22
CA LYS A 151 -30.16 29.10 5.04
C LYS A 151 -29.22 28.88 3.85
N LEU A 152 -28.30 29.82 3.59
CA LEU A 152 -27.29 29.66 2.53
C LEU A 152 -26.33 28.51 2.78
N VAL A 153 -25.97 28.26 4.04
CA VAL A 153 -25.16 27.10 4.43
C VAL A 153 -25.90 25.79 4.14
N GLU A 154 -27.21 25.72 4.40
CA GLU A 154 -28.00 24.53 4.08
C GLU A 154 -28.12 24.30 2.56
N VAL A 155 -28.24 25.37 1.75
CA VAL A 155 -28.17 25.26 0.28
C VAL A 155 -26.80 24.73 -0.17
N ALA A 156 -25.71 25.29 0.38
CA ALA A 156 -24.36 24.82 0.06
C ALA A 156 -24.15 23.35 0.44
N ARG A 157 -24.74 22.91 1.56
CA ARG A 157 -24.70 21.53 2.04
C ARG A 157 -25.51 20.58 1.16
N SER A 158 -26.65 21.01 0.61
CA SER A 158 -27.47 20.15 -0.27
C SER A 158 -26.85 19.91 -1.64
N LEU A 159 -25.92 20.77 -2.08
CA LEU A 159 -25.16 20.56 -3.31
C LEU A 159 -24.18 19.38 -3.17
N PRO A 160 -24.15 18.42 -4.10
CA PRO A 160 -23.08 17.43 -4.17
C PRO A 160 -21.72 18.12 -4.36
N PHE A 161 -20.65 17.59 -3.77
CA PHE A 161 -19.31 18.23 -3.85
C PHE A 161 -18.81 18.47 -5.29
N THR A 162 -19.29 17.68 -6.26
CA THR A 162 -18.98 17.82 -7.69
C THR A 162 -19.68 19.01 -8.37
N HIS A 163 -20.67 19.61 -7.71
CA HIS A 163 -21.44 20.77 -8.14
C HIS A 163 -21.36 21.94 -7.15
N ARG A 164 -20.44 21.89 -6.18
CA ARG A 164 -20.25 23.01 -5.24
C ARG A 164 -19.46 24.12 -5.90
N THR A 165 -20.12 24.92 -6.71
CA THR A 165 -19.56 26.15 -7.27
C THR A 165 -20.32 27.35 -6.74
N TRP A 166 -19.68 28.53 -6.76
CA TRP A 166 -20.36 29.79 -6.44
C TRP A 166 -21.55 30.06 -7.36
N ALA A 167 -21.46 29.64 -8.63
CA ALA A 167 -22.57 29.78 -9.59
C ALA A 167 -23.76 28.89 -9.21
N ASP A 168 -23.51 27.64 -8.86
CA ASP A 168 -24.56 26.70 -8.44
C ASP A 168 -25.19 27.12 -7.11
N LEU A 169 -24.38 27.59 -6.15
CA LEU A 169 -24.88 28.15 -4.89
C LEU A 169 -25.85 29.32 -5.13
N ARG A 170 -25.51 30.26 -6.02
CA ARG A 170 -26.40 31.37 -6.37
C ARG A 170 -27.67 30.89 -7.06
N HIS A 171 -27.56 29.91 -7.96
CA HIS A 171 -28.70 29.37 -8.68
C HIS A 171 -29.72 28.74 -7.73
N GLU A 172 -29.27 27.84 -6.86
CA GLU A 172 -30.14 27.16 -5.89
C GLU A 172 -30.67 28.12 -4.81
N ALA A 173 -29.86 29.08 -4.36
CA ALA A 173 -30.30 30.10 -3.40
C ALA A 173 -31.42 30.98 -3.98
N ALA A 174 -31.37 31.30 -5.27
CA ALA A 174 -32.42 32.08 -5.93
C ALA A 174 -33.77 31.36 -5.93
N ALA A 175 -33.78 30.02 -6.08
CA ALA A 175 -35.00 29.22 -6.07
C ALA A 175 -35.78 29.29 -4.75
N ILE A 176 -35.12 29.68 -3.65
CA ILE A 176 -35.73 29.82 -2.32
C ILE A 176 -35.78 31.28 -1.82
N GLY A 177 -35.59 32.26 -2.72
CA GLY A 177 -35.68 33.68 -2.40
C GLY A 177 -34.44 34.29 -1.74
N LEU A 178 -33.27 33.66 -1.86
CA LEU A 178 -31.99 34.13 -1.30
C LEU A 178 -31.01 34.63 -2.37
N ALA A 179 -31.52 35.11 -3.51
CA ALA A 179 -30.69 35.59 -4.62
C ALA A 179 -29.77 36.76 -4.21
N GLU A 180 -30.33 37.78 -3.54
CA GLU A 180 -29.57 38.96 -3.08
C GLU A 180 -28.52 38.59 -2.00
N PRO A 181 -28.87 37.84 -0.93
CA PRO A 181 -27.87 37.34 0.02
C PRO A 181 -26.74 36.54 -0.63
N ALA A 182 -27.07 35.64 -1.57
CA ALA A 182 -26.05 34.85 -2.27
C ALA A 182 -25.12 35.72 -3.12
N ALA A 183 -25.64 36.78 -3.76
CA ALA A 183 -24.84 37.75 -4.50
C ALA A 183 -23.93 38.57 -3.57
N HIS A 184 -24.41 38.97 -2.39
CA HIS A 184 -23.59 39.65 -1.39
C HIS A 184 -22.42 38.79 -0.89
N VAL A 185 -22.67 37.51 -0.58
CA VAL A 185 -21.59 36.57 -0.21
C VAL A 185 -20.62 36.35 -1.38
N ASP A 186 -21.14 36.24 -2.59
CA ASP A 186 -20.35 36.10 -3.82
C ASP A 186 -19.45 37.32 -4.09
N GLU A 187 -19.86 38.52 -3.72
CA GLU A 187 -18.98 39.69 -3.79
C GLU A 187 -17.97 39.73 -2.65
N TRP A 188 -18.41 39.41 -1.44
CA TRP A 188 -17.55 39.37 -0.26
C TRP A 188 -16.39 38.40 -0.41
N HIS A 189 -16.62 37.18 -0.92
CA HIS A 189 -15.55 36.18 -1.03
C HIS A 189 -14.47 36.54 -2.07
N ARG A 190 -14.77 37.39 -3.06
CA ARG A 190 -13.79 37.82 -4.07
C ARG A 190 -12.75 38.78 -3.50
N THR A 191 -13.13 39.53 -2.47
CA THR A 191 -12.32 40.59 -1.88
C THR A 191 -11.70 40.20 -0.55
N ASN A 192 -12.21 39.13 0.09
CA ASN A 192 -11.80 38.73 1.43
C ASN A 192 -11.17 37.32 1.45
N HIS A 193 -10.21 37.10 2.36
CA HIS A 193 -9.57 35.79 2.53
C HIS A 193 -10.44 34.84 3.39
N TYR A 194 -11.04 33.83 2.77
CA TYR A 194 -11.93 32.87 3.43
C TYR A 194 -11.44 31.41 3.41
N ASN A 195 -10.40 31.09 2.63
CA ASN A 195 -9.93 29.72 2.43
C ASN A 195 -9.33 29.13 3.73
N VAL A 196 -10.16 28.44 4.50
CA VAL A 196 -9.78 27.82 5.77
C VAL A 196 -8.82 26.67 5.53
N LYS A 197 -9.02 25.89 4.46
CA LYS A 197 -8.14 24.78 4.10
C LYS A 197 -6.70 25.27 3.88
N GLN A 198 -6.52 26.34 3.11
CA GLN A 198 -5.20 26.93 2.89
C GLN A 198 -4.59 27.44 4.20
N ARG A 199 -5.35 28.16 5.03
CA ARG A 199 -4.87 28.70 6.31
C ARG A 199 -4.43 27.61 7.29
N ASP A 200 -5.22 26.55 7.41
CA ASP A 200 -4.93 25.40 8.27
C ASP A 200 -3.66 24.68 7.78
N ALA A 201 -3.54 24.46 6.48
CA ALA A 201 -2.39 23.82 5.87
C ALA A 201 -1.10 24.64 6.06
N GLU A 202 -1.14 25.96 5.86
CA GLU A 202 0.01 26.84 6.11
C GLU A 202 0.41 26.87 7.59
N SER A 203 -0.57 26.88 8.50
CA SER A 203 -0.32 26.87 9.94
C SER A 203 0.39 25.58 10.36
N ALA A 204 -0.11 24.43 9.91
CA ALA A 204 0.48 23.12 10.18
C ALA A 204 1.91 23.02 9.59
N LEU A 205 2.13 23.52 8.37
CA LEU A 205 3.45 23.51 7.74
C LEU A 205 4.46 24.37 8.50
N ARG A 206 4.07 25.59 8.93
CA ARG A 206 4.93 26.45 9.78
C ARG A 206 5.22 25.83 11.13
N TRP A 207 4.28 25.08 11.71
CA TRP A 207 4.54 24.30 12.92
C TRP A 207 5.57 23.19 12.66
N ALA A 208 5.38 22.40 11.59
CA ALA A 208 6.26 21.29 11.24
C ALA A 208 7.71 21.76 11.01
N VAL A 209 7.90 22.85 10.27
CA VAL A 209 9.22 23.46 10.03
C VAL A 209 9.89 23.88 11.33
N ARG A 210 9.14 24.50 12.25
CA ARG A 210 9.67 24.89 13.56
C ARG A 210 10.05 23.69 14.42
N LEU A 211 9.30 22.59 14.34
CA LEU A 211 9.60 21.36 15.08
C LEU A 211 10.90 20.72 14.58
N VAL A 212 11.04 20.60 13.26
CA VAL A 212 12.25 20.07 12.61
C VAL A 212 13.48 20.92 12.95
N ALA A 213 13.35 22.25 12.90
CA ALA A 213 14.44 23.18 13.24
C ALA A 213 14.91 23.04 14.70
N ARG A 214 14.04 22.61 15.63
CA ARG A 214 14.39 22.37 17.03
C ARG A 214 14.98 20.99 17.29
N GLY A 215 14.98 20.09 16.29
CA GLY A 215 15.40 18.70 16.44
C GLY A 215 14.59 17.93 17.48
N THR A 216 13.39 18.39 17.82
CA THR A 216 12.56 17.77 18.86
C THR A 216 11.61 16.77 18.23
N THR A 217 11.70 15.52 18.61
CA THR A 217 10.71 14.50 18.28
C THR A 217 9.51 14.64 19.22
N SER A 218 8.34 15.05 18.71
CA SER A 218 7.11 14.95 19.49
C SER A 218 6.54 13.54 19.34
N HIS A 219 6.94 12.63 20.22
CA HIS A 219 6.30 11.32 20.28
C HIS A 219 4.90 11.53 20.85
N GLY A 220 3.87 11.40 20.00
CA GLY A 220 2.53 11.11 20.48
C GLY A 220 2.61 9.89 21.40
N ARG A 221 1.82 9.86 22.47
CA ARG A 221 1.83 8.74 23.41
C ARG A 221 1.57 7.45 22.60
N ALA A 222 2.55 6.57 22.51
CA ALA A 222 2.41 5.30 21.80
C ALA A 222 1.16 4.60 22.31
N CYS A 223 0.21 4.32 21.42
CA CYS A 223 -0.83 3.37 21.75
C CYS A 223 -0.13 2.04 22.04
N GLY A 224 -0.64 1.24 22.99
CA GLY A 224 -0.06 -0.09 23.22
C GLY A 224 0.04 -0.84 21.89
N SER A 225 1.26 -1.22 21.52
CA SER A 225 1.66 -1.74 20.19
C SER A 225 0.81 -2.92 19.69
N ASP A 226 0.13 -3.60 20.60
CA ASP A 226 -0.52 -4.88 20.32
C ASP A 226 -1.99 -4.73 19.89
N SER A 227 -2.56 -3.52 19.91
CA SER A 227 -4.00 -3.34 19.70
C SER A 227 -4.43 -3.35 18.22
N HIS A 228 -3.48 -3.27 17.28
CA HIS A 228 -3.80 -3.03 15.87
C HIS A 228 -3.15 -3.97 14.86
N GLU A 229 -2.21 -4.82 15.28
CA GLU A 229 -1.62 -5.85 14.43
C GLU A 229 -2.63 -6.97 14.14
N THR A 230 -2.75 -7.31 12.85
CA THR A 230 -3.58 -8.39 12.34
C THR A 230 -2.86 -9.04 11.17
N SER A 231 -3.31 -10.22 10.73
CA SER A 231 -2.81 -10.83 9.48
C SER A 231 -2.93 -9.85 8.31
N TYR A 232 -4.00 -9.06 8.22
CA TYR A 232 -4.21 -8.05 7.18
C TYR A 232 -3.17 -6.92 7.19
N THR A 233 -2.90 -6.33 8.35
CA THR A 233 -1.91 -5.23 8.45
C THR A 233 -0.51 -5.72 8.11
N MET A 234 -0.20 -6.98 8.45
CA MET A 234 1.05 -7.64 8.08
C MET A 234 1.16 -7.84 6.57
N VAL A 235 0.10 -8.36 5.93
CA VAL A 235 0.04 -8.47 4.45
C VAL A 235 0.27 -7.10 3.82
N TRP A 236 -0.47 -6.09 4.28
CA TRP A 236 -0.39 -4.74 3.72
C TRP A 236 1.00 -4.13 3.85
N ARG A 237 1.60 -4.21 5.05
CA ARG A 237 2.98 -3.74 5.26
C ARG A 237 3.93 -4.47 4.32
N ALA A 238 3.83 -5.79 4.19
CA ALA A 238 4.74 -6.54 3.33
C ALA A 238 4.54 -6.28 1.82
N VAL A 239 3.33 -5.88 1.40
CA VAL A 239 2.99 -5.49 0.02
C VAL A 239 3.54 -4.12 -0.36
N PHE A 240 3.52 -3.16 0.57
CA PHE A 240 3.86 -1.76 0.26
C PHE A 240 5.21 -1.29 0.82
N ALA A 241 5.62 -1.78 1.98
CA ALA A 241 6.84 -1.32 2.62
C ALA A 241 8.08 -1.82 1.86
N PRO A 242 9.07 -0.94 1.62
CA PRO A 242 10.32 -1.35 1.00
C PRO A 242 11.02 -2.40 1.86
N ALA A 243 11.62 -3.40 1.20
CA ALA A 243 12.43 -4.41 1.88
C ALA A 243 13.74 -3.82 2.45
N GLY A 244 14.16 -2.63 1.99
CA GLY A 244 15.40 -1.99 2.42
C GLY A 244 16.67 -2.61 1.85
N HIS A 245 16.57 -3.34 0.72
CA HIS A 245 17.74 -3.95 0.09
C HIS A 245 18.57 -2.90 -0.70
N PRO A 246 19.89 -2.78 -0.50
CA PRO A 246 20.71 -1.72 -1.13
C PRO A 246 20.64 -1.70 -2.66
N ALA A 247 20.59 -2.86 -3.31
CA ALA A 247 20.51 -2.98 -4.76
C ALA A 247 19.12 -2.65 -5.36
N ALA A 248 18.07 -2.61 -4.55
CA ALA A 248 16.72 -2.28 -4.99
C ALA A 248 15.89 -1.72 -3.81
N PRO A 249 16.18 -0.48 -3.38
CA PRO A 249 15.69 0.06 -2.11
C PRO A 249 14.16 0.19 -2.05
N ALA A 250 13.49 0.30 -3.21
CA ALA A 250 12.04 0.46 -3.30
C ALA A 250 11.25 -0.85 -3.48
N VAL A 251 11.91 -2.01 -3.60
CA VAL A 251 11.21 -3.28 -3.84
C VAL A 251 10.63 -3.82 -2.53
N PRO A 252 9.33 -4.17 -2.48
CA PRO A 252 8.72 -4.71 -1.26
C PRO A 252 9.15 -6.15 -0.99
N LEU A 253 9.16 -6.55 0.29
CA LEU A 253 9.57 -7.90 0.72
C LEU A 253 8.72 -8.99 0.06
N THR A 254 7.41 -8.76 -0.09
CA THR A 254 6.50 -9.68 -0.78
C THR A 254 6.90 -9.92 -2.23
N ALA A 255 7.40 -8.92 -2.95
CA ALA A 255 7.82 -9.12 -4.33
C ALA A 255 9.07 -10.00 -4.42
N LEU A 256 10.02 -9.87 -3.48
CA LEU A 256 11.17 -10.76 -3.36
C LEU A 256 10.73 -12.20 -3.03
N MET A 257 9.83 -12.33 -2.05
CA MET A 257 9.23 -13.61 -1.64
C MET A 257 8.52 -14.30 -2.80
N HIS A 258 7.56 -13.63 -3.44
CA HIS A 258 6.82 -14.17 -4.57
C HIS A 258 7.75 -14.54 -5.72
N HIS A 259 8.78 -13.74 -6.01
CA HIS A 259 9.73 -14.09 -7.04
C HIS A 259 10.46 -15.41 -6.71
N GLN A 260 10.92 -15.62 -5.47
CA GLN A 260 11.56 -16.89 -5.11
C GLN A 260 10.57 -18.06 -5.08
N GLN A 261 9.36 -17.86 -4.55
CA GLN A 261 8.31 -18.88 -4.56
C GLN A 261 8.01 -19.37 -5.98
N LEU A 262 7.97 -18.46 -6.96
CA LEU A 262 7.64 -18.77 -8.34
C LEU A 262 8.82 -19.32 -9.13
N TYR A 263 10.03 -18.82 -8.92
CA TYR A 263 11.16 -19.04 -9.84
C TYR A 263 12.34 -19.83 -9.26
N ASP A 264 12.47 -19.93 -7.93
CA ASP A 264 13.52 -20.73 -7.31
C ASP A 264 13.02 -22.16 -7.04
N ARG A 265 13.62 -23.14 -7.73
CA ARG A 265 13.26 -24.57 -7.60
C ARG A 265 13.51 -25.14 -6.21
N THR A 266 14.39 -24.53 -5.43
CA THR A 266 14.75 -24.99 -4.08
C THR A 266 13.90 -24.32 -2.99
N PHE A 267 13.07 -23.33 -3.34
CA PHE A 267 12.18 -22.66 -2.39
C PHE A 267 11.24 -23.61 -1.63
N PRO A 268 10.56 -24.61 -2.25
CA PRO A 268 9.65 -25.49 -1.53
C PRO A 268 10.31 -26.23 -0.35
N GLY A 269 11.57 -26.63 -0.49
CA GLY A 269 12.33 -27.26 0.59
C GLY A 269 12.58 -26.30 1.76
N ARG A 270 13.06 -25.08 1.44
CA ARG A 270 13.30 -24.04 2.46
C ARG A 270 12.01 -23.60 3.16
N TRP A 271 10.89 -23.56 2.42
CA TRP A 271 9.57 -23.26 2.98
C TRP A 271 9.13 -24.35 3.94
N ARG A 272 9.26 -25.62 3.55
CA ARG A 272 8.99 -26.77 4.42
C ARG A 272 9.78 -26.68 5.72
N ASP A 273 11.11 -26.52 5.64
CA ASP A 273 11.98 -26.47 6.81
C ASP A 273 11.57 -25.35 7.77
N ARG A 274 11.24 -24.17 7.21
CA ARG A 274 10.78 -23.02 7.99
C ARG A 274 9.46 -23.27 8.70
N VAL A 275 8.46 -23.83 8.02
CA VAL A 275 7.14 -24.10 8.60
C VAL A 275 7.26 -25.13 9.71
N LEU A 276 7.96 -26.24 9.47
CA LEU A 276 8.13 -27.29 10.47
C LEU A 276 8.93 -26.79 11.67
N ALA A 277 9.95 -25.96 11.46
CA ALA A 277 10.69 -25.32 12.55
C ALA A 277 9.83 -24.34 13.36
N ALA A 278 8.92 -23.59 12.71
CA ALA A 278 8.00 -22.71 13.41
C ALA A 278 7.03 -23.50 14.30
N ILE A 279 6.44 -24.59 13.78
CA ILE A 279 5.55 -25.48 14.53
C ILE A 279 6.27 -26.12 15.72
N ALA A 280 7.49 -26.64 15.51
CA ALA A 280 8.29 -27.25 16.57
C ALA A 280 8.63 -26.24 17.69
N ARG A 281 9.01 -25.00 17.32
CA ARG A 281 9.30 -23.93 18.28
C ARG A 281 8.07 -23.48 19.05
N ALA A 282 6.90 -23.38 18.38
CA ALA A 282 5.65 -23.03 19.04
C ALA A 282 5.26 -24.06 20.12
N ALA A 283 5.66 -25.32 19.94
CA ALA A 283 5.51 -26.38 20.92
C ALA A 283 6.64 -26.45 21.97
N GLY A 284 7.58 -25.50 21.96
CA GLY A 284 8.69 -25.44 22.93
C GLY A 284 9.79 -26.49 22.73
N SER A 285 9.93 -27.06 21.53
CA SER A 285 10.92 -28.10 21.23
C SER A 285 12.20 -27.52 20.63
N ASP A 286 13.35 -27.81 21.27
CA ASP A 286 14.71 -27.53 20.78
C ASP A 286 15.34 -28.74 20.06
N ALA A 287 14.53 -29.72 19.65
CA ALA A 287 15.01 -30.93 19.02
C ALA A 287 15.80 -30.66 17.73
N GLN A 288 16.90 -31.40 17.55
CA GLN A 288 17.73 -31.33 16.35
C GLN A 288 17.03 -31.91 15.11
N ASP A 289 16.05 -32.80 15.30
CA ASP A 289 15.19 -33.35 14.25
C ASP A 289 13.85 -32.57 14.21
N ILE A 290 13.84 -31.50 13.40
CA ILE A 290 12.70 -30.59 13.22
C ILE A 290 11.48 -31.34 12.69
N ASP A 291 11.68 -32.29 11.78
CA ASP A 291 10.61 -33.03 11.13
C ASP A 291 9.85 -33.89 12.12
N LYS A 292 10.58 -34.62 12.99
CA LYS A 292 9.96 -35.40 14.06
C LYS A 292 9.30 -34.50 15.10
N ALA A 293 9.94 -33.39 15.47
CA ALA A 293 9.39 -32.45 16.45
C ALA A 293 8.07 -31.83 15.98
N ALA A 294 7.96 -31.44 14.71
CA ALA A 294 6.73 -30.88 14.15
C ALA A 294 5.57 -31.89 14.14
N VAL A 295 5.85 -33.17 13.84
CA VAL A 295 4.84 -34.25 13.92
C VAL A 295 4.37 -34.46 15.36
N LEU A 296 5.30 -34.49 16.33
CA LEU A 296 4.95 -34.61 17.75
C LEU A 296 4.14 -33.40 18.25
N ALA A 297 4.49 -32.19 17.80
CA ALA A 297 3.74 -30.97 18.10
C ALA A 297 2.30 -31.07 17.57
N ALA A 298 2.11 -31.50 16.32
CA ALA A 298 0.78 -31.71 15.75
C ALA A 298 -0.01 -32.79 16.50
N ALA A 299 0.63 -33.93 16.81
CA ALA A 299 0.01 -35.00 17.58
C ALA A 299 -0.42 -34.55 18.99
N SER A 300 0.35 -33.66 19.63
CA SER A 300 -0.01 -33.08 20.94
C SER A 300 -1.29 -32.24 20.90
N GLN A 301 -1.64 -31.73 19.71
CA GLN A 301 -2.90 -31.02 19.45
C GLN A 301 -4.00 -31.94 18.90
N GLY A 302 -3.76 -33.26 18.88
CA GLY A 302 -4.71 -34.25 18.36
C GLY A 302 -4.80 -34.30 16.83
N LEU A 303 -3.79 -33.80 16.11
CA LEU A 303 -3.78 -33.81 14.65
C LEU A 303 -3.00 -35.03 14.11
N TYR A 304 -3.73 -35.95 13.48
CA TYR A 304 -3.19 -37.12 12.80
C TYR A 304 -3.68 -37.17 11.35
N ALA A 305 -2.82 -37.60 10.43
CA ALA A 305 -3.21 -37.72 9.02
C ALA A 305 -4.29 -38.78 8.78
N ASP A 306 -4.32 -39.83 9.60
CA ASP A 306 -5.24 -40.96 9.46
C ASP A 306 -6.66 -40.64 9.95
N ASP A 307 -6.81 -39.59 10.76
CA ASP A 307 -8.11 -39.12 11.27
C ASP A 307 -8.86 -38.26 10.23
N LEU A 308 -8.19 -37.86 9.15
CA LEU A 308 -8.78 -37.03 8.10
C LEU A 308 -9.67 -37.86 7.16
N THR A 309 -10.84 -37.30 6.81
CA THR A 309 -11.72 -37.91 5.81
C THR A 309 -11.01 -38.02 4.45
N PRO A 310 -11.46 -38.91 3.55
CA PRO A 310 -10.92 -38.98 2.20
C PRO A 310 -10.93 -37.62 1.48
N GLU A 311 -12.01 -36.85 1.62
CA GLU A 311 -12.15 -35.53 1.00
C GLU A 311 -11.14 -34.53 1.56
N GLN A 312 -10.90 -34.55 2.88
CA GLN A 312 -9.91 -33.70 3.52
C GLN A 312 -8.48 -34.06 3.08
N ARG A 313 -8.17 -35.34 2.93
CA ARG A 313 -6.86 -35.79 2.42
C ARG A 313 -6.68 -35.41 0.94
N GLU A 314 -7.70 -35.63 0.12
CA GLU A 314 -7.71 -35.27 -1.31
C GLU A 314 -7.59 -33.76 -1.55
N PHE A 315 -8.04 -32.93 -0.60
CA PHE A 315 -7.86 -31.49 -0.69
C PHE A 315 -6.38 -31.12 -0.60
N TRP A 316 -5.62 -31.76 0.29
CA TRP A 316 -4.23 -31.39 0.57
C TRP A 316 -3.20 -32.21 -0.19
N LEU A 317 -3.48 -33.45 -0.56
CA LEU A 317 -2.53 -34.43 -1.09
C LEU A 317 -2.92 -34.88 -2.51
N THR A 318 -1.91 -35.21 -3.32
CA THR A 318 -2.14 -35.81 -4.63
C THR A 318 -2.46 -37.31 -4.51
N GLU A 319 -3.09 -37.89 -5.54
CA GLU A 319 -3.40 -39.32 -5.59
C GLU A 319 -2.13 -40.18 -5.45
N LYS A 320 -1.03 -39.76 -6.08
CA LYS A 320 0.27 -40.42 -5.94
C LYS A 320 0.79 -40.36 -4.51
N GLU A 321 0.67 -39.22 -3.86
CA GLU A 321 1.12 -39.01 -2.47
C GLU A 321 0.34 -39.88 -1.48
N MET A 322 -1.00 -39.91 -1.59
CA MET A 322 -1.85 -40.75 -0.73
C MET A 322 -1.55 -42.25 -0.88
N ARG A 323 -1.07 -42.68 -2.05
CA ARG A 323 -0.70 -44.09 -2.30
C ARG A 323 0.71 -44.45 -1.85
N THR A 324 1.63 -43.49 -1.78
CA THR A 324 3.07 -43.78 -1.65
C THR A 324 3.69 -43.29 -0.35
N LEU A 325 3.07 -42.33 0.35
CA LEU A 325 3.62 -41.72 1.55
C LEU A 325 3.02 -42.36 2.81
N GLY A 326 3.85 -42.53 3.84
CA GLY A 326 3.38 -42.90 5.18
C GLY A 326 2.71 -41.74 5.92
N SER A 327 1.94 -42.05 6.96
CA SER A 327 1.10 -41.08 7.69
C SER A 327 1.86 -39.85 8.19
N ASN A 328 3.08 -40.02 8.71
CA ASN A 328 3.90 -38.90 9.19
C ASN A 328 4.35 -37.96 8.06
N GLU A 329 4.64 -38.47 6.87
CA GLU A 329 5.01 -37.62 5.73
C GLU A 329 3.79 -36.94 5.12
N MET A 330 2.65 -37.63 5.07
CA MET A 330 1.38 -37.01 4.71
C MET A 330 1.05 -35.84 5.66
N LEU A 331 1.17 -36.04 6.97
CA LEU A 331 0.93 -35.00 7.97
C LEU A 331 1.87 -33.80 7.77
N ARG A 332 3.18 -34.03 7.62
CA ARG A 332 4.16 -32.94 7.37
C ARG A 332 3.79 -32.13 6.13
N ARG A 333 3.36 -32.77 5.04
CA ARG A 333 2.91 -32.05 3.83
C ARG A 333 1.65 -31.24 4.06
N ILE A 334 0.68 -31.78 4.79
CA ILE A 334 -0.55 -31.06 5.14
C ILE A 334 -0.22 -29.82 5.97
N LEU A 335 0.64 -29.96 6.99
CA LEU A 335 1.09 -28.83 7.82
C LEU A 335 1.75 -27.74 6.96
N VAL A 336 2.70 -28.10 6.10
CA VAL A 336 3.38 -27.15 5.19
C VAL A 336 2.41 -26.48 4.22
N ARG A 337 1.52 -27.26 3.59
CA ARG A 337 0.54 -26.74 2.62
C ARG A 337 -0.54 -25.88 3.26
N SER A 338 -0.82 -26.09 4.55
CA SER A 338 -1.76 -25.29 5.34
C SER A 338 -1.19 -23.94 5.77
N ALA A 339 0.15 -23.80 5.78
CA ALA A 339 0.83 -22.56 6.08
C ALA A 339 0.81 -21.64 4.86
N THR A 340 -0.28 -20.88 4.71
CA THR A 340 -0.44 -19.88 3.66
C THR A 340 -0.33 -18.48 4.26
N TRP A 341 -0.20 -17.46 3.41
CA TRP A 341 0.01 -16.08 3.83
C TRP A 341 -1.08 -15.54 4.77
N ASP A 342 -2.32 -16.01 4.60
CA ASP A 342 -3.50 -15.60 5.36
C ASP A 342 -3.74 -16.39 6.65
N THR A 343 -3.24 -17.62 6.75
CA THR A 343 -3.53 -18.53 7.89
C THR A 343 -2.37 -18.65 8.88
N ALA A 344 -1.13 -18.55 8.41
CA ALA A 344 0.09 -18.79 9.21
C ALA A 344 1.05 -17.60 9.16
N TRP A 345 0.51 -16.39 9.29
CA TRP A 345 1.21 -15.11 9.13
C TRP A 345 2.41 -14.91 10.07
N ASP A 346 2.45 -15.60 11.21
CA ASP A 346 3.57 -15.66 12.15
C ASP A 346 4.78 -16.43 11.60
N VAL A 347 4.56 -17.37 10.68
CA VAL A 347 5.61 -18.09 9.97
C VAL A 347 6.25 -17.19 8.91
N TRP A 348 5.53 -16.22 8.34
CA TRP A 348 6.04 -15.38 7.25
C TRP A 348 7.03 -14.32 7.76
N PRO A 349 8.13 -14.07 7.02
CA PRO A 349 9.10 -13.07 7.43
C PRO A 349 8.50 -11.66 7.35
N ARG A 350 8.73 -10.85 8.39
CA ARG A 350 8.29 -9.45 8.44
C ARG A 350 9.34 -8.52 7.86
N THR A 351 10.61 -8.87 8.05
CA THR A 351 11.78 -8.12 7.56
C THR A 351 12.69 -9.01 6.72
N LEU A 352 13.64 -8.41 5.99
CA LEU A 352 14.71 -9.16 5.32
C LEU A 352 15.54 -10.00 6.29
N LYS A 353 15.71 -9.52 7.53
CA LYS A 353 16.43 -10.25 8.58
C LYS A 353 15.67 -11.52 8.96
N ASP A 354 14.35 -11.44 9.11
CA ASP A 354 13.51 -12.61 9.42
C ASP A 354 13.42 -13.61 8.26
N ALA A 355 13.65 -13.13 7.04
CA ALA A 355 13.69 -13.93 5.83
C ALA A 355 15.03 -14.67 5.63
N ALA A 356 16.00 -14.51 6.54
CA ALA A 356 17.27 -15.22 6.47
C ALA A 356 17.07 -16.73 6.36
N GLY A 357 17.82 -17.38 5.48
CA GLY A 357 17.70 -18.81 5.17
C GLY A 357 16.52 -19.16 4.27
N LEU A 358 15.44 -18.36 4.22
CA LEU A 358 14.33 -18.54 3.29
C LEU A 358 14.60 -17.85 1.95
N LEU A 359 15.06 -16.60 1.99
CA LEU A 359 15.49 -15.86 0.82
C LEU A 359 17.00 -16.04 0.60
N VAL A 360 17.37 -16.63 -0.55
CA VAL A 360 18.77 -16.84 -0.96
C VAL A 360 19.12 -15.98 -2.17
N ASN A 361 20.38 -15.59 -2.36
CA ASN A 361 20.77 -14.72 -3.49
C ASN A 361 19.88 -13.45 -3.60
N THR A 362 19.57 -12.83 -2.46
CA THR A 362 18.60 -11.73 -2.35
C THR A 362 18.92 -10.58 -3.29
N SER A 363 20.19 -10.27 -3.52
CA SER A 363 20.59 -9.20 -4.44
C SER A 363 20.25 -9.50 -5.90
N ALA A 364 20.44 -10.74 -6.36
CA ALA A 364 20.05 -11.15 -7.71
C ALA A 364 18.51 -11.18 -7.86
N THR A 365 17.81 -11.62 -6.82
CA THR A 365 16.34 -11.59 -6.76
C THR A 365 15.84 -10.15 -6.85
N ALA A 366 16.42 -9.24 -6.05
CA ALA A 366 16.07 -7.83 -6.03
C ALA A 366 16.27 -7.15 -7.38
N ALA A 367 17.39 -7.44 -8.07
CA ALA A 367 17.65 -6.95 -9.42
C ALA A 367 16.61 -7.48 -10.43
N ALA A 368 16.27 -8.77 -10.38
CA ALA A 368 15.27 -9.37 -11.26
C ALA A 368 13.88 -8.76 -11.05
N VAL A 369 13.47 -8.58 -9.79
CA VAL A 369 12.21 -7.94 -9.43
C VAL A 369 12.19 -6.49 -9.90
N GLY A 370 13.27 -5.73 -9.65
CA GLY A 370 13.39 -4.34 -10.13
C GLY A 370 13.20 -4.24 -11.64
N THR A 371 13.91 -5.07 -12.42
CA THR A 371 13.76 -5.13 -13.88
C THR A 371 12.33 -5.46 -14.32
N ALA A 372 11.66 -6.39 -13.62
CA ALA A 372 10.27 -6.73 -13.94
C ALA A 372 9.31 -5.56 -13.68
N LEU A 373 9.46 -4.88 -12.55
CA LEU A 373 8.63 -3.70 -12.21
C LEU A 373 8.86 -2.54 -13.19
N GLU A 374 10.11 -2.26 -13.55
CA GLU A 374 10.47 -1.26 -14.57
C GLU A 374 9.85 -1.61 -15.94
N CYS A 375 9.93 -2.89 -16.34
CA CYS A 375 9.30 -3.37 -17.57
C CYS A 375 7.77 -3.14 -17.54
N ASN A 376 7.12 -3.43 -16.43
CA ASN A 376 5.68 -3.22 -16.28
C ASN A 376 5.31 -1.75 -16.37
N ALA A 377 6.07 -0.88 -15.70
CA ALA A 377 5.86 0.58 -15.74
C ALA A 377 6.04 1.13 -17.17
N ALA A 378 7.09 0.70 -17.87
CA ALA A 378 7.34 1.10 -19.25
C ALA A 378 6.21 0.67 -20.19
N VAL A 379 5.71 -0.56 -20.04
CA VAL A 379 4.60 -1.06 -20.85
C VAL A 379 3.30 -0.30 -20.57
N ALA A 380 2.98 -0.03 -19.30
CA ALA A 380 1.79 0.71 -18.91
C ALA A 380 1.83 2.18 -19.40
N ALA A 381 3.02 2.78 -19.44
CA ALA A 381 3.21 4.15 -19.94
C ALA A 381 2.95 4.28 -21.45
N VAL A 382 3.33 3.27 -22.23
CA VAL A 382 3.21 3.31 -23.71
C VAL A 382 1.79 2.96 -24.18
N ARG A 383 1.10 2.03 -23.50
CA ARG A 383 -0.22 1.55 -23.93
C ARG A 383 -1.23 1.64 -22.79
N ARG A 384 -2.12 2.63 -22.87
CA ARG A 384 -3.26 2.77 -21.95
C ARG A 384 -4.09 1.48 -21.93
N GLY A 385 -4.35 0.95 -20.74
CA GLY A 385 -5.07 -0.31 -20.54
C GLY A 385 -4.21 -1.58 -20.65
N TYR A 386 -2.92 -1.50 -21.00
CA TYR A 386 -2.04 -2.66 -21.02
C TYR A 386 -1.25 -2.76 -19.71
N THR A 387 -1.93 -3.19 -18.64
CA THR A 387 -1.34 -3.44 -17.31
C THR A 387 -1.16 -4.94 -17.07
N VAL A 388 -0.39 -5.30 -16.04
CA VAL A 388 -0.22 -6.70 -15.62
C VAL A 388 -1.55 -7.37 -15.21
N ASP A 389 -2.53 -6.56 -14.78
CA ASP A 389 -3.86 -7.04 -14.41
C ASP A 389 -4.64 -7.55 -15.63
N ASN A 390 -4.37 -6.98 -16.80
CA ASN A 390 -5.06 -7.30 -18.05
C ASN A 390 -4.37 -8.41 -18.86
N LEU A 391 -3.32 -9.04 -18.31
CA LEU A 391 -2.68 -10.18 -18.96
C LEU A 391 -3.64 -11.38 -19.08
N ALA A 392 -3.60 -12.07 -20.23
CA ALA A 392 -4.39 -13.26 -20.46
C ALA A 392 -3.98 -14.36 -19.47
N ARG A 393 -4.94 -14.81 -18.62
CA ARG A 393 -4.70 -15.78 -17.54
C ARG A 393 -4.00 -17.04 -18.05
N GLY A 394 -4.49 -17.64 -19.13
CA GLY A 394 -3.94 -18.88 -19.69
C GLY A 394 -2.45 -18.80 -20.06
N ARG A 395 -1.95 -17.62 -20.50
CA ARG A 395 -0.53 -17.45 -20.81
C ARG A 395 0.36 -17.44 -19.57
N VAL A 396 -0.17 -16.88 -18.48
CA VAL A 396 0.55 -16.85 -17.19
C VAL A 396 0.53 -18.26 -16.57
N GLU A 397 -0.59 -18.97 -16.68
CA GLU A 397 -0.69 -20.37 -16.23
C GLU A 397 0.26 -21.28 -17.01
N GLU A 398 0.30 -21.22 -18.34
CA GLU A 398 1.23 -22.00 -19.17
C GLU A 398 2.69 -21.73 -18.81
N HIS A 399 3.05 -20.46 -18.59
CA HIS A 399 4.37 -20.08 -18.11
C HIS A 399 4.70 -20.73 -16.76
N LEU A 400 3.78 -20.69 -15.79
CA LEU A 400 4.02 -21.33 -14.49
C LEU A 400 4.14 -22.86 -14.60
N MET A 401 3.32 -23.48 -15.45
CA MET A 401 3.39 -24.92 -15.68
C MET A 401 4.75 -25.34 -16.22
N ASP A 402 5.29 -24.61 -17.22
CA ASP A 402 6.64 -24.82 -17.73
C ASP A 402 7.70 -24.62 -16.63
N ARG A 403 7.64 -23.50 -15.89
CA ARG A 403 8.65 -23.21 -14.83
C ARG A 403 8.66 -24.25 -13.73
N TRP A 404 7.51 -24.82 -13.39
CA TRP A 404 7.38 -25.84 -12.34
C TRP A 404 7.45 -27.27 -12.87
N ALA A 405 7.71 -27.45 -14.18
CA ALA A 405 7.76 -28.74 -14.86
C ALA A 405 6.48 -29.58 -14.65
N LEU A 406 5.32 -28.93 -14.64
CA LEU A 406 4.02 -29.58 -14.54
C LEU A 406 3.52 -29.94 -15.95
N PRO A 407 3.08 -31.19 -16.19
CA PRO A 407 2.49 -31.59 -17.47
C PRO A 407 1.26 -30.76 -17.82
N MET A 408 1.00 -30.50 -19.10
CA MET A 408 -0.22 -29.78 -19.54
C MET A 408 -1.53 -30.49 -19.15
N THR A 409 -1.47 -31.79 -18.90
CA THR A 409 -2.60 -32.64 -18.49
C THR A 409 -2.78 -32.73 -16.96
N VAL A 410 -1.95 -32.03 -16.19
CA VAL A 410 -2.00 -32.07 -14.71
C VAL A 410 -3.38 -31.66 -14.19
N SER A 411 -3.84 -32.35 -13.15
CA SER A 411 -5.15 -32.04 -12.55
C SER A 411 -5.14 -30.66 -11.86
N SER A 412 -6.31 -30.05 -11.64
CA SER A 412 -6.42 -28.82 -10.83
C SER A 412 -5.88 -29.03 -9.42
N ARG A 413 -6.17 -30.18 -8.81
CA ARG A 413 -5.72 -30.54 -7.46
C ARG A 413 -4.21 -30.62 -7.33
N GLU A 414 -3.53 -31.21 -8.32
CA GLU A 414 -2.07 -31.27 -8.34
C GLU A 414 -1.43 -29.89 -8.55
N ARG A 415 -2.07 -29.01 -9.33
CA ARG A 415 -1.65 -27.60 -9.45
C ARG A 415 -1.78 -26.85 -8.12
N ASP A 416 -2.88 -27.04 -7.41
CA ASP A 416 -3.09 -26.46 -6.09
C ASP A 416 -2.10 -27.00 -5.07
N ALA A 417 -1.82 -28.31 -5.08
CA ALA A 417 -0.80 -28.93 -4.24
C ALA A 417 0.60 -28.33 -4.49
N ALA A 418 0.99 -28.18 -5.76
CA ALA A 418 2.26 -27.56 -6.14
C ALA A 418 2.35 -26.08 -5.73
N ALA A 419 1.23 -25.35 -5.78
CA ALA A 419 1.15 -23.97 -5.31
C ALA A 419 1.31 -23.87 -3.79
N ARG A 420 0.63 -24.75 -3.04
CA ARG A 420 0.71 -24.81 -1.57
C ARG A 420 2.05 -25.27 -1.03
N ASP A 421 2.77 -26.13 -1.76
CA ASP A 421 4.17 -26.47 -1.45
C ASP A 421 5.08 -25.23 -1.46
N ARG A 422 4.65 -24.15 -2.09
CA ARG A 422 5.35 -22.85 -2.15
C ARG A 422 4.70 -21.80 -1.26
N GLY A 423 3.73 -22.14 -0.41
CA GLY A 423 3.04 -21.21 0.48
C GLY A 423 1.96 -20.34 -0.18
N PHE A 424 1.57 -20.61 -1.44
CA PHE A 424 0.39 -19.98 -2.03
C PHE A 424 -0.89 -20.69 -1.57
N ARG A 425 -2.01 -19.96 -1.54
CA ARG A 425 -3.32 -20.55 -1.16
C ARG A 425 -3.77 -21.65 -2.13
N ASP A 426 -3.61 -21.37 -3.42
CA ASP A 426 -4.05 -22.20 -4.54
C ASP A 426 -3.34 -21.75 -5.84
N TRP A 427 -3.65 -22.44 -6.93
CA TRP A 427 -3.11 -22.12 -8.26
C TRP A 427 -3.51 -20.73 -8.75
N ALA A 428 -4.71 -20.25 -8.41
CA ALA A 428 -5.18 -18.93 -8.82
C ALA A 428 -4.36 -17.81 -8.14
N ASN A 429 -4.04 -17.98 -6.86
CA ASN A 429 -3.18 -17.09 -6.09
C ASN A 429 -1.75 -17.08 -6.65
N ALA A 430 -1.16 -18.24 -6.94
CA ALA A 430 0.15 -18.32 -7.59
C ALA A 430 0.17 -17.61 -8.96
N THR A 431 -0.88 -17.84 -9.77
CA THR A 431 -1.06 -17.20 -11.08
C THR A 431 -1.19 -15.68 -10.96
N ALA A 432 -1.95 -15.19 -9.97
CA ALA A 432 -2.10 -13.77 -9.72
C ALA A 432 -0.75 -13.13 -9.33
N SER A 433 0.01 -13.76 -8.44
CA SER A 433 1.35 -13.28 -8.05
C SER A 433 2.35 -13.30 -9.22
N ALA A 434 2.22 -14.26 -10.14
CA ALA A 434 3.11 -14.37 -11.31
C ALA A 434 2.91 -13.29 -12.37
N ARG A 435 1.73 -12.65 -12.44
CA ARG A 435 1.43 -11.56 -13.39
C ARG A 435 2.45 -10.43 -13.32
N VAL A 436 2.90 -10.10 -12.10
CA VAL A 436 3.88 -9.03 -11.84
C VAL A 436 5.23 -9.31 -12.53
N PHE A 437 5.61 -10.57 -12.72
CA PHE A 437 6.93 -10.93 -13.24
C PHE A 437 6.91 -11.40 -14.69
N TYR A 438 5.74 -11.78 -15.20
CA TYR A 438 5.58 -12.43 -16.50
C TYR A 438 6.18 -11.63 -17.67
N LEU A 439 5.93 -10.31 -17.75
CA LEU A 439 6.46 -9.48 -18.84
C LEU A 439 7.99 -9.36 -18.78
N GLY A 440 8.53 -9.17 -17.58
CA GLY A 440 9.98 -9.10 -17.34
C GLY A 440 10.68 -10.38 -17.76
N GLU A 441 10.17 -11.53 -17.32
CA GLU A 441 10.74 -12.85 -17.66
C GLU A 441 10.63 -13.17 -19.15
N LYS A 442 9.50 -12.85 -19.78
CA LYS A 442 9.33 -13.01 -21.23
C LYS A 442 10.32 -12.16 -22.03
N ASN A 443 10.55 -10.92 -21.60
CA ASN A 443 11.52 -10.03 -22.24
C ASN A 443 12.96 -10.52 -22.02
N ARG A 444 13.28 -11.05 -20.83
CA ARG A 444 14.58 -11.67 -20.55
C ARG A 444 14.83 -12.88 -21.45
N ALA A 445 13.87 -13.79 -21.57
CA ALA A 445 13.96 -14.96 -22.44
C ALA A 445 14.16 -14.57 -23.92
N ARG A 446 13.44 -13.54 -24.41
CA ARG A 446 13.64 -12.99 -25.76
C ARG A 446 15.04 -12.41 -25.96
N LYS A 447 15.56 -11.63 -25.00
CA LYS A 447 16.92 -11.08 -25.07
C LYS A 447 17.98 -12.19 -25.07
N ALA A 448 17.82 -13.23 -24.26
CA ALA A 448 18.72 -14.38 -24.23
C ALA A 448 18.73 -15.12 -25.59
N ALA A 449 17.55 -15.38 -26.17
CA ALA A 449 17.42 -16.02 -27.47
C ALA A 449 18.03 -15.21 -28.64
N ILE A 450 18.13 -13.88 -28.50
CA ILE A 450 18.78 -13.00 -29.49
C ILE A 450 20.31 -12.94 -29.27
N LEU A 451 20.76 -13.00 -28.01
CA LEU A 451 22.18 -12.88 -27.65
C LEU A 451 22.96 -14.21 -27.79
N GLU A 452 22.34 -15.37 -27.57
CA GLU A 452 23.00 -16.68 -27.73
C GLU A 452 23.59 -16.91 -29.14
N PRO A 453 22.89 -16.57 -30.24
CA PRO A 453 23.47 -16.66 -31.59
C PRO A 453 24.63 -15.68 -31.82
N LEU A 454 24.60 -14.49 -31.20
CA LEU A 454 25.63 -13.45 -31.38
C LEU A 454 26.94 -13.78 -30.66
N VAL A 455 26.88 -14.43 -29.50
CA VAL A 455 28.08 -14.89 -28.78
C VAL A 455 28.72 -16.10 -29.47
N LEU A 456 27.92 -17.01 -30.04
CA LEU A 456 28.42 -18.11 -30.86
C LEU A 456 29.01 -17.66 -32.21
N ALA A 457 28.53 -16.55 -32.78
CA ALA A 457 29.04 -15.98 -34.03
C ALA A 457 30.38 -15.22 -33.88
N HIS A 458 30.77 -14.82 -32.67
CA HIS A 458 32.02 -14.08 -32.41
C HIS A 458 33.11 -14.90 -31.69
N GLY A 459 32.87 -16.18 -31.44
CA GLY A 459 33.80 -17.12 -30.81
C GLY A 459 34.75 -17.82 -31.79
N THR A 460 35.38 -17.10 -32.71
CA THR A 460 36.70 -17.43 -33.32
C THR A 460 37.03 -16.35 -34.35
N LEU A 461 37.77 -15.31 -33.95
CA LEU A 461 38.51 -14.48 -34.89
C LEU A 461 39.98 -14.90 -34.82
N PRO A 462 40.62 -15.30 -35.94
CA PRO A 462 42.04 -15.54 -35.95
C PRO A 462 42.77 -14.20 -35.85
N ASP A 463 43.80 -14.23 -35.01
CA ASP A 463 44.86 -13.25 -34.79
C ASP A 463 45.07 -12.28 -35.96
N ARG A 464 44.67 -11.01 -35.77
CA ARG A 464 45.08 -9.90 -36.64
C ARG A 464 46.07 -9.03 -35.89
N ARG A 465 47.32 -9.10 -36.37
CA ARG A 465 48.48 -8.29 -35.98
C ARG A 465 48.14 -6.80 -35.89
N PRO A 466 48.87 -6.04 -35.05
CA PRO A 466 48.68 -4.60 -34.91
C PRO A 466 49.23 -3.89 -36.16
N VAL A 467 48.51 -2.88 -36.64
CA VAL A 467 49.03 -1.89 -37.58
C VAL A 467 48.93 -0.53 -36.88
N ASP A 468 50.08 0.11 -36.74
CA ASP A 468 50.30 1.46 -36.19
C ASP A 468 49.59 2.54 -37.00
N CYS A 469 49.06 3.53 -36.26
CA CYS A 469 48.93 4.99 -36.51
C CYS A 469 47.61 5.55 -35.94
#